data_AF-A0A369K8A6-F1
#
_entry.id   AF-A0A369K8A6-F1
#
_cell.length_a   1.000
_cell.length_b   1.000
_cell.length_c   1.000
_cell.angle_alpha   90.00
_cell.angle_beta   90.00
_cell.angle_gamma   90.00
#
_symmetry.space_group_name_H-M   'P 1'
#
loop_
_entity.id
_entity.type
_entity.pdbx_description
1 polymer ?
#
loop_
_entity_poly.entity_id
_entity_poly.type
_entity_poly.pdbx_seq_one_letter_code
_entity_poly.pdbx_strand_id
1 'polypeptide(L)'
;MLNVRWCHGVTRILILLSAFLRQSRLVACEAAKALHRHSRLVYQDGLLCESVGLCHGIVGSVYALLSASNAFEILEDFTEYRNERYRLNALHLATDHEGLTINDRPWSLYEELAGIYCASIDVLYRMSDEERRVGMPGFDDF
;
A
#
# COMPACT_ATOMS: atom_id res chain seq x y z
N MET A 1 15.55 -11.41 -1.68
CA MET A 1 14.23 -11.07 -1.12
C MET A 1 14.30 -9.67 -0.57
N LEU A 2 13.50 -8.75 -1.12
CA LEU A 2 13.30 -7.44 -0.49
C LEU A 2 12.50 -7.66 0.80
N ASN A 3 12.90 -7.00 1.88
CA ASN A 3 12.11 -7.00 3.10
C ASN A 3 10.84 -6.17 2.87
N VAL A 4 9.68 -6.82 2.72
CA VAL A 4 8.37 -6.18 2.56
C VAL A 4 7.80 -5.80 3.91
N ARG A 5 8.51 -4.91 4.58
CA ARG A 5 8.15 -4.48 5.93
C ARG A 5 8.02 -2.98 5.90
N TRP A 6 6.97 -2.46 6.52
CA TRP A 6 6.88 -1.02 6.70
C TRP A 6 8.03 -0.50 7.60
N CYS A 7 8.39 -1.24 8.65
CA CYS A 7 9.41 -0.78 9.60
C CYS A 7 10.83 -0.64 9.04
N HIS A 8 11.23 -1.45 8.04
CA HIS A 8 12.61 -1.43 7.50
C HIS A 8 12.70 -1.74 6.00
N GLY A 9 11.63 -1.54 5.24
CA GLY A 9 11.51 -2.08 3.89
C GLY A 9 10.99 -1.10 2.84
N VAL A 10 10.84 -1.67 1.63
CA VAL A 10 10.40 -0.97 0.42
C VAL A 10 9.01 -0.34 0.56
N THR A 11 8.16 -0.94 1.38
CA THR A 11 6.79 -0.51 1.65
C THR A 11 6.71 0.94 2.15
N ARG A 12 7.51 1.31 3.16
CA ARG A 12 7.54 2.69 3.69
C ARG A 12 8.11 3.67 2.68
N ILE A 13 9.15 3.27 1.96
CA ILE A 13 9.77 4.10 0.93
C ILE A 13 8.75 4.41 -0.16
N LEU A 14 7.92 3.43 -0.54
CA LEU A 14 6.87 3.62 -1.53
C LEU A 14 5.81 4.64 -1.04
N ILE A 15 5.33 4.51 0.20
CA ILE A 15 4.37 5.49 0.76
C ILE A 15 4.97 6.90 0.79
N LEU A 16 6.22 7.04 1.23
CA LEU A 16 6.92 8.34 1.23
C LEU A 16 7.07 8.92 -0.18
N LEU A 17 7.48 8.10 -1.15
CA LEU A 17 7.63 8.51 -2.54
C LEU A 17 6.29 8.96 -3.13
N SER A 18 5.20 8.25 -2.83
CA SER A 18 3.85 8.64 -3.19
C SER A 18 3.47 10.00 -2.60
N ALA A 19 3.70 10.20 -1.30
CA ALA A 19 3.42 11.47 -0.63
C ALA A 19 4.20 12.64 -1.25
N PHE A 20 5.50 12.43 -1.50
CA PHE A 20 6.35 13.42 -2.15
C PHE A 20 5.86 13.80 -3.55
N LEU A 21 5.50 12.82 -4.38
CA LEU A 21 4.99 13.05 -5.73
C LEU A 21 3.65 13.79 -5.77
N ARG A 22 2.81 13.64 -4.73
CA ARG A 22 1.57 14.41 -4.59
C ARG A 22 1.82 15.88 -4.27
N GLN A 23 2.92 16.19 -3.59
CA GLN A 23 3.25 17.56 -3.15
C GLN A 23 4.20 18.29 -4.12
N SER A 24 5.02 17.56 -4.86
CA SER A 24 6.05 18.13 -5.73
C SER A 24 6.15 17.40 -7.07
N ARG A 25 6.03 18.17 -8.15
CA ARG A 25 6.20 17.69 -9.53
C ARG A 25 7.62 17.88 -10.07
N LEU A 26 8.54 18.46 -9.28
CA LEU A 26 9.86 18.90 -9.72
C LEU A 26 10.77 17.77 -10.27
N VAL A 27 10.54 16.53 -9.85
CA VAL A 27 11.29 15.33 -10.30
C VAL A 27 10.34 14.19 -10.71
N ALA A 28 9.17 14.54 -11.27
CA ALA A 28 8.07 13.59 -11.46
C ALA A 28 8.42 12.39 -12.35
N CYS A 29 9.29 12.52 -13.37
CA CYS A 29 9.55 11.45 -14.33
C CYS A 29 10.32 10.26 -13.74
N GLU A 30 11.49 10.52 -13.15
CA GLU A 30 12.32 9.49 -12.51
C GLU A 30 11.62 8.91 -11.28
N ALA A 31 10.95 9.77 -10.50
CA ALA A 31 10.19 9.37 -9.33
C ALA A 31 8.97 8.51 -9.72
N ALA A 32 8.23 8.82 -10.79
CA ALA A 32 7.12 7.99 -11.28
C ALA A 32 7.60 6.63 -11.77
N LYS A 33 8.72 6.57 -12.51
CA LYS A 33 9.35 5.29 -12.92
C LYS A 33 9.79 4.47 -11.72
N ALA A 34 10.37 5.11 -10.70
CA ALA A 34 10.74 4.45 -9.45
C ALA A 34 9.49 3.94 -8.73
N LEU A 35 8.45 4.76 -8.60
CA LEU A 35 7.17 4.39 -7.99
C LEU A 35 6.58 3.16 -8.70
N HIS A 36 6.49 3.17 -10.04
CA HIS A 36 5.97 2.05 -10.82
C HIS A 36 6.71 0.74 -10.55
N ARG A 37 8.05 0.78 -10.61
CA ARG A 37 8.89 -0.41 -10.39
C ARG A 37 8.71 -0.97 -8.98
N HIS A 38 8.76 -0.12 -7.97
CA HIS A 38 8.65 -0.56 -6.58
C HIS A 38 7.23 -1.01 -6.22
N SER A 39 6.18 -0.41 -6.79
CA SER A 39 4.80 -0.90 -6.61
C SER A 39 4.64 -2.34 -7.12
N ARG A 40 5.28 -2.69 -8.25
CA ARG A 40 5.24 -4.07 -8.76
C ARG A 40 5.96 -5.04 -7.82
N LEU A 41 7.11 -4.65 -7.28
CA LEU A 41 7.88 -5.46 -6.33
C LEU A 41 7.10 -5.66 -5.02
N VAL A 42 6.56 -4.57 -4.45
CA VAL A 42 5.70 -4.63 -3.25
C VAL A 42 4.52 -5.57 -3.44
N TYR A 43 3.88 -5.54 -4.61
CA TYR A 43 2.80 -6.48 -4.90
C TYR A 43 3.28 -7.94 -4.97
N GLN A 44 4.34 -8.21 -5.72
CA GLN A 44 4.89 -9.56 -5.86
C GLN A 44 5.34 -10.15 -4.54
N ASP A 45 6.06 -9.36 -3.75
CA ASP A 45 6.58 -9.83 -2.47
C ASP A 45 5.49 -9.84 -1.38
N GLY A 46 4.45 -8.99 -1.51
CA GLY A 46 3.28 -9.01 -0.62
C GLY A 46 2.48 -10.30 -0.70
N LEU A 47 2.40 -10.93 -1.88
CA LEU A 47 1.82 -12.27 -2.06
C LEU A 47 2.62 -13.39 -1.37
N LEU A 48 3.86 -13.10 -0.98
CA LEU A 48 4.76 -14.05 -0.31
C LEU A 48 4.84 -13.77 1.21
N CYS A 49 4.06 -12.81 1.72
CA CYS A 49 4.04 -12.52 3.14
C CYS A 49 3.42 -13.68 3.92
N GLU A 50 4.01 -14.03 5.07
CA GLU A 50 3.50 -15.09 5.96
C GLU A 50 2.63 -14.55 7.12
N SER A 51 2.53 -13.22 7.24
CA SER A 51 1.79 -12.55 8.33
C SER A 51 0.83 -11.48 7.81
N VAL A 52 -0.26 -11.28 8.56
CA VAL A 52 -1.31 -10.30 8.23
C VAL A 52 -0.97 -8.87 8.63
N GLY A 53 0.01 -8.68 9.52
CA GLY A 53 0.26 -7.40 10.20
C GLY A 53 0.63 -6.23 9.30
N LEU A 54 0.45 -5.02 9.84
CA LEU A 54 0.74 -3.77 9.14
C LEU A 54 2.25 -3.41 9.18
N CYS A 55 2.96 -3.75 10.25
CA CYS A 55 4.38 -3.43 10.43
C CYS A 55 5.30 -4.30 9.55
N HIS A 56 5.01 -5.59 9.46
CA HIS A 56 5.84 -6.58 8.76
C HIS A 56 5.03 -7.69 8.08
N GLY A 57 3.80 -7.40 7.67
CA GLY A 57 2.94 -8.34 6.96
C GLY A 57 2.27 -7.70 5.73
N ILE A 58 1.29 -8.41 5.19
CA ILE A 58 0.63 -8.09 3.92
C ILE A 58 -0.05 -6.71 3.93
N VAL A 59 -0.57 -6.28 5.09
CA VAL A 59 -1.29 -5.00 5.22
C VAL A 59 -0.40 -3.79 4.92
N GLY A 60 0.88 -3.85 5.28
CA GLY A 60 1.81 -2.79 4.90
C GLY A 60 1.85 -2.61 3.38
N SER A 61 1.91 -3.73 2.64
CA SER A 61 1.91 -3.75 1.16
C SER A 61 0.62 -3.18 0.58
N VAL A 62 -0.54 -3.50 1.18
CA VAL A 62 -1.83 -2.93 0.78
C VAL A 62 -1.79 -1.41 0.83
N TYR A 63 -1.39 -0.83 1.98
CA TYR A 63 -1.31 0.62 2.13
C TYR A 63 -0.30 1.26 1.16
N ALA A 64 0.85 0.63 0.93
CA ALA A 64 1.83 1.11 -0.03
C ALA A 64 1.28 1.15 -1.46
N LEU A 65 0.49 0.16 -1.87
CA LEU A 65 -0.16 0.12 -3.18
C LEU A 65 -1.29 1.15 -3.30
N LEU A 66 -2.07 1.37 -2.25
CA LEU A 66 -3.08 2.44 -2.21
C LEU A 66 -2.42 3.82 -2.35
N SER A 67 -1.32 4.08 -1.64
CA SER A 67 -0.58 5.34 -1.77
C SER A 67 -0.01 5.53 -3.18
N ALA A 68 0.49 4.45 -3.81
CA ALA A 68 0.94 4.51 -5.20
C ALA A 68 -0.20 4.81 -6.17
N SER A 69 -1.36 4.17 -6.02
CA SER A 69 -2.57 4.49 -6.81
C SER A 69 -2.90 5.98 -6.72
N ASN A 70 -2.96 6.53 -5.50
CA ASN A 70 -3.32 7.92 -5.27
C ASN A 70 -2.33 8.90 -5.92
N ALA A 71 -1.04 8.57 -5.90
CA ALA A 71 -0.03 9.38 -6.57
C ALA A 71 -0.23 9.37 -8.09
N PHE A 72 -0.51 8.21 -8.70
CA PHE A 72 -0.74 8.11 -10.14
C PHE A 72 -2.06 8.72 -10.60
N GLU A 73 -3.06 8.82 -9.73
CA GLU A 73 -4.29 9.56 -10.00
C GLU A 73 -4.06 11.06 -10.17
N ILE A 74 -3.13 11.64 -9.39
CA ILE A 74 -2.77 13.07 -9.48
C ILE A 74 -1.77 13.35 -10.60
N LEU A 75 -0.97 12.34 -10.96
CA LEU A 75 0.07 12.40 -12.01
C LEU A 75 -0.50 12.01 -13.38
N GLU A 76 -1.53 12.72 -13.85
CA GLU A 76 -2.25 12.43 -15.10
C GLU A 76 -1.35 12.32 -16.34
N ASP A 77 -0.20 13.01 -16.36
CA ASP A 77 0.79 12.94 -17.44
C ASP A 77 1.41 11.54 -17.63
N PHE A 78 1.29 10.66 -16.62
CA PHE A 78 1.88 9.33 -16.59
C PHE A 78 0.86 8.20 -16.83
N THR A 79 0.02 8.38 -17.86
CA THR A 79 -1.06 7.43 -18.22
C THR A 79 -0.62 5.98 -18.45
N GLU A 80 0.66 5.75 -18.78
CA GLU A 80 1.27 4.43 -18.89
C GLU A 80 1.23 3.64 -17.56
N TYR A 81 1.20 4.34 -16.43
CA TYR A 81 1.11 3.77 -15.08
C TYR A 81 -0.32 3.90 -14.56
N ARG A 82 -1.20 2.98 -14.99
CA ARG A 82 -2.61 2.97 -14.58
C ARG A 82 -2.75 2.84 -13.05
N ASN A 83 -3.29 3.88 -12.41
CA ASN A 83 -3.63 3.88 -10.97
C ASN A 83 -4.48 2.66 -10.57
N GLU A 84 -5.46 2.32 -11.42
CA GLU A 84 -6.41 1.22 -11.25
C GLU A 84 -5.73 -0.12 -11.02
N ARG A 85 -4.59 -0.34 -11.70
CA ARG A 85 -3.81 -1.56 -11.49
C ARG A 85 -3.37 -1.72 -10.03
N TYR A 86 -2.93 -0.63 -9.39
CA TYR A 86 -2.46 -0.71 -8.01
C TYR A 86 -3.61 -0.77 -7.01
N ARG A 87 -4.78 -0.18 -7.33
CA ARG A 87 -6.00 -0.38 -6.55
C ARG A 87 -6.42 -1.84 -6.55
N LEU A 88 -6.48 -2.47 -7.73
CA LEU A 88 -6.82 -3.88 -7.87
C LEU A 88 -5.79 -4.80 -7.19
N ASN A 89 -4.50 -4.46 -7.29
CA ASN A 89 -3.47 -5.19 -6.55
C ASN A 89 -3.64 -5.07 -5.03
N ALA A 90 -3.98 -3.87 -4.52
CA ALA A 90 -4.24 -3.66 -3.10
C ALA A 90 -5.46 -4.45 -2.63
N LEU A 91 -6.53 -4.49 -3.44
CA LEU A 91 -7.70 -5.33 -3.18
C LEU A 91 -7.35 -6.81 -3.13
N HIS A 92 -6.60 -7.29 -4.11
CA HIS A 92 -6.19 -8.68 -4.13
C HIS A 92 -5.43 -9.06 -2.85
N LEU A 93 -4.43 -8.26 -2.45
CA LEU A 93 -3.70 -8.49 -1.20
C LEU A 93 -4.57 -8.37 0.05
N ALA A 94 -5.54 -7.45 0.07
CA ALA A 94 -6.45 -7.32 1.21
C ALA A 94 -7.39 -8.53 1.36
N THR A 95 -7.73 -9.19 0.26
CA THR A 95 -8.56 -10.41 0.27
C THR A 95 -7.76 -11.71 0.40
N ASP A 96 -6.47 -11.70 0.05
CA ASP A 96 -5.60 -12.87 0.03
C ASP A 96 -4.86 -13.04 1.38
N HIS A 97 -5.62 -13.28 2.44
CA HIS A 97 -5.08 -13.50 3.79
C HIS A 97 -5.42 -14.87 4.38
N GLU A 98 -5.96 -15.78 3.57
CA GLU A 98 -6.20 -17.16 3.97
C GLU A 98 -4.87 -17.89 4.22
N GLY A 99 -4.77 -18.56 5.37
CA GLY A 99 -3.56 -19.33 5.73
C GLY A 99 -2.41 -18.50 6.29
N LEU A 100 -2.56 -17.18 6.45
CA LEU A 100 -1.58 -16.34 7.13
C LEU A 100 -1.57 -16.60 8.64
N THR A 101 -0.38 -16.53 9.23
CA THR A 101 -0.20 -16.79 10.66
C THR A 101 -0.76 -15.63 11.49
N ILE A 102 -1.52 -15.98 12.53
CA ILE A 102 -2.02 -15.03 13.54
C ILE A 102 -1.29 -15.33 14.85
N ASN A 103 -0.62 -14.34 15.43
CA ASN A 103 0.10 -14.52 16.70
C ASN A 103 -0.80 -14.28 17.93
N ASP A 104 -0.21 -14.36 19.13
CA ASP A 104 -0.87 -14.30 20.44
C ASP A 104 -1.72 -13.03 20.71
N ARG A 105 -1.55 -11.97 19.91
CA ARG A 105 -2.26 -10.69 20.05
C ARG A 105 -3.12 -10.38 18.83
N PRO A 106 -4.13 -11.21 18.51
CA PRO A 106 -4.85 -11.21 17.23
C PRO A 106 -5.49 -9.86 16.87
N TRP A 107 -5.71 -8.98 17.84
CA TRP A 107 -6.33 -7.67 17.66
C TRP A 107 -5.33 -6.51 17.64
N SER A 108 -4.03 -6.80 17.57
CA SER A 108 -2.98 -5.79 17.43
C SER A 108 -3.08 -5.09 16.07
N LEU A 109 -3.14 -3.75 16.08
CA LEU A 109 -3.20 -2.95 14.85
C LEU A 109 -1.97 -3.13 13.96
N TYR A 110 -0.78 -3.19 14.57
CA TYR A 110 0.48 -3.21 13.82
C TYR A 110 0.96 -4.63 13.49
N GLU A 111 0.47 -5.65 14.18
CA GLU A 111 1.01 -7.01 14.06
C GLU A 111 -0.02 -8.00 13.50
N GLU A 112 -1.32 -7.74 13.67
CA GLU A 112 -2.36 -8.75 13.46
C GLU A 112 -3.62 -8.20 12.75
N LEU A 113 -4.80 -8.77 13.06
CA LEU A 113 -6.02 -8.65 12.27
C LEU A 113 -6.62 -7.25 12.26
N ALA A 114 -6.40 -6.45 13.31
CA ALA A 114 -6.94 -5.08 13.32
C ALA A 114 -6.42 -4.26 12.13
N GLY A 115 -5.17 -4.50 11.71
CA GLY A 115 -4.61 -3.91 10.49
C GLY A 115 -5.33 -4.35 9.21
N ILE A 116 -5.69 -5.64 9.08
CA ILE A 116 -6.38 -6.13 7.87
C ILE A 116 -7.76 -5.51 7.74
N TYR A 117 -8.50 -5.33 8.84
CA TYR A 117 -9.81 -4.69 8.80
C TYR A 117 -9.73 -3.22 8.40
N CYS A 118 -8.79 -2.46 8.97
CA CYS A 118 -8.55 -1.08 8.55
C CYS A 118 -8.23 -1.00 7.05
N ALA A 119 -7.30 -1.83 6.57
CA ALA A 119 -6.91 -1.85 5.18
C ALA A 119 -8.06 -2.27 4.24
N SER A 120 -8.86 -3.24 4.66
CA SER A 120 -10.01 -3.72 3.87
C SER A 120 -11.08 -2.65 3.72
N ILE A 121 -11.39 -1.92 4.80
CA ILE A 121 -12.31 -0.79 4.77
C ILE A 121 -11.79 0.32 3.85
N ASP A 122 -10.50 0.66 3.97
CA ASP A 122 -9.87 1.68 3.13
C ASP A 122 -9.85 1.29 1.65
N VAL A 123 -9.59 0.01 1.33
CA VAL A 123 -9.72 -0.52 -0.03
C VAL A 123 -11.17 -0.40 -0.52
N LEU A 124 -12.16 -0.78 0.28
CA LEU A 124 -13.57 -0.70 -0.10
C LEU A 124 -13.99 0.73 -0.43
N TYR A 125 -13.62 1.70 0.42
CA TYR A 125 -13.88 3.12 0.14
C TYR A 125 -13.22 3.59 -1.15
N ARG A 126 -12.04 3.06 -1.50
CA ARG A 126 -11.36 3.38 -2.75
C ARG A 126 -11.94 2.71 -3.98
N MET A 127 -12.70 1.64 -3.80
CA MET A 127 -13.44 0.97 -4.89
C MET A 127 -14.82 1.57 -5.10
N SER A 128 -15.43 2.15 -4.06
CA SER A 128 -16.74 2.80 -4.16
C SER A 128 -16.67 4.25 -4.66
N ASP A 129 -15.48 4.76 -5.00
CA ASP A 129 -15.21 6.16 -5.33
C ASP A 129 -15.78 7.14 -4.28
N GLU A 130 -15.91 6.70 -3.03
CA GLU A 130 -16.35 7.55 -1.94
C GLU A 130 -15.24 8.52 -1.55
N GLU A 131 -15.63 9.78 -1.31
CA GLU A 131 -14.72 10.86 -0.97
C GLU A 131 -14.30 10.77 0.51
N ARG A 132 -13.61 9.68 0.87
CA ARG A 132 -13.02 9.46 2.18
C ARG A 132 -11.49 9.48 2.07
N ARG A 133 -10.86 10.25 2.97
CA ARG A 133 -9.42 10.19 3.16
C ARG A 133 -9.06 8.81 3.72
N VAL A 134 -8.40 8.00 2.91
CA VAL A 134 -7.84 6.71 3.32
C VAL A 134 -6.33 6.81 3.40
N GLY A 135 -5.75 6.06 4.34
CA GLY A 135 -4.31 5.99 4.55
C GLY A 135 -3.97 5.18 5.78
N MET A 136 -2.69 4.87 5.88
CA MET A 136 -2.14 3.99 6.89
C MET A 136 -2.33 4.56 8.31
N PRO A 137 -3.06 3.85 9.20
CA PRO A 137 -3.30 4.30 10.57
C PRO A 137 -1.98 4.57 11.31
N GLY A 138 -1.90 5.74 11.94
CA GLY A 138 -0.73 6.15 12.74
C GLY A 138 0.54 6.43 11.91
N PHE A 139 0.42 6.61 10.59
CA PHE A 139 1.55 6.98 9.73
C PHE A 139 1.21 8.04 8.69
N ASP A 140 0.09 7.87 7.97
CA ASP A 140 -0.32 8.87 6.99
C ASP A 140 -1.00 10.05 7.71
N ASP A 141 -0.44 11.24 7.52
CA ASP A 141 -1.05 12.51 7.95
C ASP A 141 -1.85 13.09 6.76
N PHE A 142 -3.14 13.39 6.97
CA PHE A 142 -4.02 14.01 5.97
C PHE A 142 -4.30 15.47 6.27
#